data_AF-A0A961I0X5-F1
#
_entry.id   AF-A0A961I0X5-F1
#
_cell.length_a   1.000
_cell.length_b   1.000
_cell.length_c   1.000
_cell.angle_alpha   90.00
_cell.angle_beta   90.00
_cell.angle_gamma   90.00
#
_symmetry.space_group_name_H-M   'P 1'
#
loop_
_entity.id
_entity.type
_entity.pdbx_description
1 polymer ?
#
loop_
_entity_poly.entity_id
_entity_poly.type
_entity_poly.pdbx_seq_one_letter_code
_entity_poly.pdbx_strand_id
1 'polypeptide(L)'
;MTLPHPASPAPGSDPGPAPAIRLAVPEGLITDPAAIFDAGAVQASIAGAAETSADNAALRTETVRILRAANTAGRAAIAEAFAAQPFAARALTRSYTWLTDALVTTALDVARERLHPLPSPTAAERIALIAVGGYGRGEMAPFSDVDLLFVTPYKITAWAESVIESMLYMLWDLKLKVGHASRTIRDCVRLGTE
;
A
#
# COMPACT_ATOMS: atom_id res chain seq x y z
N MET A 1 41.69 -5.97 7.61
CA MET A 1 40.29 -5.50 7.71
C MET A 1 39.93 -4.88 6.39
N THR A 2 39.08 -5.54 5.61
CA THR A 2 38.54 -5.02 4.35
C THR A 2 37.55 -3.92 4.69
N LEU A 3 37.77 -2.71 4.17
CA LEU A 3 36.85 -1.59 4.34
C LEU A 3 35.49 -1.94 3.73
N PRO A 4 34.36 -1.49 4.32
CA PRO A 4 33.04 -1.68 3.73
C PRO A 4 33.00 -1.05 2.33
N HIS A 5 32.42 -1.77 1.38
CA HIS A 5 32.25 -1.27 0.02
C HIS A 5 31.42 0.02 0.03
N PRO A 6 31.84 1.07 -0.70
CA PRO A 6 31.02 2.25 -0.88
C PRO A 6 29.68 1.86 -1.51
N ALA A 7 28.59 2.41 -0.98
CA ALA A 7 27.26 2.19 -1.51
C ALA A 7 27.25 2.53 -3.01
N SER A 8 26.74 1.61 -3.83
CA SER A 8 26.62 1.81 -5.27
C SER A 8 25.79 3.07 -5.55
N PRO A 9 26.24 3.99 -6.42
CA PRO A 9 25.44 5.14 -6.79
C PRO A 9 24.19 4.64 -7.52
N ALA A 10 23.03 4.74 -6.87
CA ALA A 10 21.76 4.50 -7.54
C ALA A 10 21.62 5.53 -8.67
N PRO A 11 21.38 5.12 -9.93
CA PRO A 11 21.13 6.07 -11.00
C PRO A 11 19.93 6.94 -10.61
N GLY A 12 20.14 8.26 -10.62
CA GLY A 12 19.09 9.22 -10.30
C GLY A 12 17.97 9.10 -11.31
N SER A 13 16.80 8.64 -10.88
CA SER A 13 15.60 8.62 -11.71
C SER A 13 15.22 10.05 -12.08
N ASP A 14 15.08 10.33 -13.37
CA ASP A 14 14.64 11.63 -13.88
C ASP A 14 13.30 12.06 -13.25
N PRO A 15 13.08 13.38 -13.07
CA PRO A 15 11.87 13.89 -12.44
C PRO A 15 10.68 13.85 -13.42
N GLY A 16 10.10 12.66 -13.61
CA GLY A 16 8.78 12.50 -14.21
C GLY A 16 7.66 12.83 -13.20
N PRO A 17 6.44 13.16 -13.67
CA PRO A 17 5.27 13.12 -12.79
C PRO A 17 5.19 11.73 -12.15
N ALA A 18 4.81 11.67 -10.86
CA ALA A 18 4.65 10.38 -10.20
C ALA A 18 3.65 9.54 -11.01
N PRO A 19 4.05 8.38 -11.55
CA PRO A 19 3.15 7.54 -12.32
C PRO A 19 1.99 7.12 -11.43
N ALA A 20 0.80 6.93 -12.02
CA ALA A 20 -0.32 6.30 -11.32
C ALA A 20 0.16 5.00 -10.67
N ILE A 21 -0.22 4.75 -9.42
CA ILE A 21 0.16 3.52 -8.73
C ILE A 21 -0.51 2.36 -9.46
N ARG A 22 0.28 1.60 -10.21
CA ARG A 22 -0.17 0.39 -10.90
C ARG A 22 0.45 -0.80 -10.22
N LEU A 23 -0.39 -1.56 -9.53
CA LEU A 23 0.00 -2.86 -9.02
C LEU A 23 0.14 -3.84 -10.17
N ALA A 24 1.35 -4.38 -10.35
CA ALA A 24 1.56 -5.51 -11.22
C ALA A 24 0.96 -6.76 -10.56
N VAL A 25 0.08 -7.46 -11.28
CA VAL A 25 -0.49 -8.72 -10.80
C VAL A 25 0.63 -9.76 -10.74
N PRO A 26 0.94 -10.34 -9.56
CA PRO A 26 1.98 -11.35 -9.45
C PRO A 26 1.50 -12.69 -10.02
N GLU A 27 2.45 -13.47 -10.54
CA GLU A 27 2.18 -14.86 -10.89
C GLU A 27 2.01 -15.75 -9.64
N GLY A 28 1.31 -16.87 -9.82
CA GLY A 28 1.20 -17.91 -8.80
C GLY A 28 0.22 -17.57 -7.66
N LEU A 29 -0.83 -16.81 -7.94
CA LEU A 29 -1.96 -16.67 -7.04
C LEU A 29 -2.77 -17.97 -6.95
N ILE A 30 -3.50 -18.15 -5.85
CA ILE A 30 -4.26 -19.38 -5.59
C ILE A 30 -5.54 -19.49 -6.42
N THR A 31 -6.03 -18.34 -6.91
CA THR A 31 -7.19 -18.19 -7.77
C THR A 31 -7.03 -16.92 -8.60
N ASP A 32 -8.02 -16.63 -9.44
CA ASP A 32 -8.05 -15.46 -10.30
C ASP A 32 -7.84 -14.15 -9.49
N PRO A 33 -6.96 -13.24 -9.92
CA PRO A 33 -6.71 -11.98 -9.23
C PRO A 33 -7.95 -11.12 -9.04
N ALA A 34 -8.88 -11.09 -10.00
CA ALA A 34 -10.12 -10.33 -9.91
C ALA A 34 -11.13 -10.96 -8.94
N ALA A 35 -11.06 -12.29 -8.75
CA ALA A 35 -11.82 -12.96 -7.68
C ALA A 35 -11.29 -12.59 -6.28
N ILE A 36 -9.99 -12.28 -6.16
CA ILE A 36 -9.38 -11.80 -4.91
C ILE A 36 -9.68 -10.31 -4.69
N PHE A 37 -9.49 -9.48 -5.71
CA PHE A 37 -9.73 -8.04 -5.64
C PHE A 37 -10.01 -7.48 -7.04
N ASP A 38 -11.27 -7.15 -7.31
CA ASP A 38 -11.66 -6.46 -8.54
C ASP A 38 -11.31 -4.96 -8.45
N ALA A 39 -10.09 -4.62 -8.88
CA ALA A 39 -9.60 -3.26 -8.85
C ALA A 39 -10.47 -2.29 -9.66
N GLY A 40 -11.05 -2.74 -10.78
CA GLY A 40 -11.90 -1.91 -11.63
C GLY A 40 -13.22 -1.55 -10.93
N ALA A 41 -13.89 -2.54 -10.35
CA ALA A 41 -15.13 -2.32 -9.61
C ALA A 41 -14.91 -1.48 -8.35
N VAL A 42 -13.81 -1.71 -7.62
CA VAL A 42 -13.44 -0.91 -6.44
C VAL A 42 -13.16 0.54 -6.81
N GLN A 43 -12.37 0.78 -7.86
CA GLN A 43 -12.07 2.13 -8.34
C GLN A 43 -13.33 2.87 -8.80
N ALA A 44 -14.21 2.20 -9.55
CA ALA A 44 -15.50 2.78 -9.96
C ALA A 44 -16.39 3.13 -8.77
N SER A 45 -16.45 2.27 -7.76
CA SER A 45 -17.22 2.51 -6.54
C SER A 45 -16.69 3.71 -5.74
N ILE A 46 -15.37 3.83 -5.61
CA ILE A 46 -14.72 4.96 -4.92
C ILE A 46 -14.92 6.26 -5.71
N ALA A 47 -14.85 6.21 -7.04
CA ALA A 47 -15.12 7.38 -7.89
C ALA A 47 -16.55 7.89 -7.70
N GLY A 48 -17.56 7.00 -7.73
CA GLY A 48 -18.95 7.38 -7.46
C GLY A 48 -19.17 7.89 -6.03
N ALA A 49 -18.49 7.32 -5.04
CA ALA A 49 -18.51 7.85 -3.67
C ALA A 49 -17.89 9.25 -3.59
N ALA A 50 -16.82 9.54 -4.33
CA ALA A 50 -16.19 10.86 -4.35
C ALA A 50 -17.08 11.94 -4.96
N GLU A 51 -17.96 11.59 -5.90
CA GLU A 51 -18.93 12.54 -6.49
C GLU A 51 -20.08 12.89 -5.54
N THR A 52 -20.40 12.00 -4.61
CA THR A 52 -21.58 12.12 -3.73
C THR A 52 -21.25 12.46 -2.29
N SER A 53 -20.00 12.31 -1.88
CA SER A 53 -19.54 12.61 -0.52
C SER A 53 -19.57 14.11 -0.26
N ALA A 54 -20.17 14.52 0.87
CA ALA A 54 -20.27 15.92 1.26
C ALA A 54 -18.91 16.55 1.62
N ASP A 55 -17.99 15.74 2.15
CA ASP A 55 -16.65 16.16 2.56
C ASP A 55 -15.65 15.00 2.55
N ASN A 56 -14.40 15.29 2.91
CA ASN A 56 -13.32 14.32 2.99
C ASN A 56 -13.56 13.22 4.05
N ALA A 57 -14.29 13.52 5.14
CA ALA A 57 -14.58 12.55 6.18
C ALA A 57 -15.63 11.53 5.73
N ALA A 58 -16.64 11.99 4.99
CA ALA A 58 -17.63 11.15 4.32
C ALA A 58 -16.95 10.26 3.25
N LEU A 59 -16.08 10.82 2.41
CA LEU A 59 -15.35 10.04 1.40
C LEU A 59 -14.47 8.97 2.03
N ARG A 60 -13.76 9.30 3.12
CA ARG A 60 -12.97 8.32 3.88
C ARG A 60 -13.85 7.19 4.41
N THR A 61 -14.99 7.51 4.99
CA THR A 61 -15.96 6.52 5.51
C THR A 61 -16.43 5.57 4.41
N GLU A 62 -16.83 6.10 3.26
CA GLU A 62 -17.27 5.29 2.13
C GLU A 62 -16.13 4.44 1.54
N THR A 63 -14.92 5.01 1.45
CA THR A 63 -13.73 4.27 1.00
C THR A 63 -13.45 3.08 1.91
N VAL A 64 -13.49 3.27 3.23
CA VAL A 64 -13.32 2.18 4.21
C VAL A 64 -14.42 1.14 4.07
N ARG A 65 -15.68 1.54 3.85
CA ARG A 65 -16.80 0.61 3.63
C ARG A 65 -16.57 -0.26 2.40
N ILE A 66 -16.17 0.34 1.28
CA ILE A 66 -15.88 -0.34 0.02
C ILE A 66 -14.70 -1.30 0.20
N LEU A 67 -13.58 -0.83 0.76
CA LEU A 67 -12.40 -1.66 0.97
C LEU A 67 -12.63 -2.77 1.98
N ARG A 68 -13.49 -2.58 2.98
CA ARG A 68 -13.88 -3.65 3.90
C ARG A 68 -14.62 -4.76 3.17
N ALA A 69 -15.59 -4.41 2.33
CA ALA A 69 -16.32 -5.39 1.53
C ALA A 69 -15.39 -6.17 0.60
N ALA A 70 -14.47 -5.47 -0.09
CA ALA A 70 -13.47 -6.09 -0.95
C ALA A 70 -12.53 -7.03 -0.18
N ASN A 71 -12.02 -6.59 0.99
CA ASN A 71 -11.17 -7.43 1.85
C ASN A 71 -11.92 -8.68 2.33
N THR A 72 -13.18 -8.56 2.76
CA THR A 72 -13.99 -9.71 3.17
C THR A 72 -14.20 -10.69 2.01
N ALA A 73 -14.59 -10.21 0.83
CA ALA A 73 -14.80 -11.05 -0.34
C ALA A 73 -13.50 -11.74 -0.80
N GLY A 74 -12.40 -10.98 -0.91
CA GLY A 74 -11.11 -11.51 -1.32
C GLY A 74 -10.58 -12.58 -0.37
N ARG A 75 -10.71 -12.37 0.94
CA ARG A 75 -10.35 -13.38 1.95
C ARG A 75 -11.17 -14.65 1.83
N ALA A 76 -12.47 -14.53 1.55
CA ALA A 76 -13.34 -15.68 1.34
C ALA A 76 -12.91 -16.46 0.09
N ALA A 77 -12.66 -15.78 -1.04
CA ALA A 77 -12.19 -16.40 -2.27
C ALA A 77 -10.85 -17.13 -2.09
N ILE A 78 -9.89 -16.52 -1.37
CA ILE A 78 -8.61 -17.15 -1.03
C ILE A 78 -8.83 -18.39 -0.17
N ALA A 79 -9.67 -18.31 0.86
CA ALA A 79 -9.94 -19.42 1.77
C ALA A 79 -10.61 -20.61 1.06
N GLU A 80 -11.59 -20.33 0.18
CA GLU A 80 -12.26 -21.35 -0.63
C GLU A 80 -11.27 -22.05 -1.58
N ALA A 81 -10.46 -21.28 -2.31
CA ALA A 81 -9.45 -21.84 -3.20
C ALA A 81 -8.39 -22.66 -2.45
N PHE A 82 -8.02 -22.24 -1.24
CA PHE A 82 -7.09 -23.00 -0.40
C PHE A 82 -7.69 -24.30 0.13
N ALA A 83 -8.98 -24.30 0.50
CA ALA A 83 -9.66 -25.52 0.91
C ALA A 83 -9.66 -26.59 -0.20
N ALA A 84 -9.74 -26.17 -1.47
CA ALA A 84 -9.62 -27.05 -2.62
C ALA A 84 -8.17 -27.51 -2.91
N GLN A 85 -7.17 -26.76 -2.44
CA GLN A 85 -5.74 -26.99 -2.70
C GLN A 85 -4.90 -26.86 -1.41
N PRO A 86 -5.10 -27.73 -0.40
CA PRO A 86 -4.61 -27.51 0.96
C PRO A 86 -3.08 -27.51 1.13
N PHE A 87 -2.33 -27.94 0.10
CA PHE A 87 -0.86 -27.92 0.09
C PHE A 87 -0.26 -26.72 -0.67
N ALA A 88 -1.09 -25.83 -1.22
CA ALA A 88 -0.67 -24.67 -2.02
C ALA A 88 -0.25 -23.46 -1.16
N ALA A 89 0.57 -23.68 -0.12
CA ALA A 89 0.93 -22.65 0.86
C ALA A 89 1.59 -21.40 0.25
N ARG A 90 2.45 -21.57 -0.77
CA ARG A 90 3.09 -20.43 -1.46
C ARG A 90 2.10 -19.56 -2.23
N ALA A 91 1.10 -20.19 -2.87
CA ALA A 91 0.06 -19.48 -3.58
C ALA A 91 -0.88 -18.76 -2.59
N LEU A 92 -1.16 -19.40 -1.45
CA LEU A 92 -1.91 -18.79 -0.35
C LEU A 92 -1.24 -17.50 0.14
N THR A 93 0.04 -17.55 0.52
CA THR A 93 0.73 -16.37 1.08
C THR A 93 0.84 -15.24 0.05
N ARG A 94 1.14 -15.57 -1.20
CA ARG A 94 1.15 -14.59 -2.31
C ARG A 94 -0.20 -13.94 -2.53
N SER A 95 -1.29 -14.70 -2.38
CA SER A 95 -2.65 -14.17 -2.56
C SER A 95 -3.05 -13.23 -1.43
N TYR A 96 -2.66 -13.53 -0.18
CA TYR A 96 -2.84 -12.59 0.93
C TYR A 96 -1.97 -11.34 0.80
N THR A 97 -0.73 -11.47 0.33
CA THR A 97 0.13 -10.32 0.01
C THR A 97 -0.54 -9.47 -1.07
N TRP A 98 -1.00 -10.07 -2.17
CA TRP A 98 -1.66 -9.36 -3.26
C TRP A 98 -2.91 -8.60 -2.80
N LEU A 99 -3.78 -9.24 -2.00
CA LEU A 99 -4.93 -8.56 -1.43
C LEU A 99 -4.52 -7.38 -0.55
N THR A 100 -3.46 -7.55 0.26
CA THR A 100 -2.93 -6.48 1.12
C THR A 100 -2.36 -5.32 0.28
N ASP A 101 -1.61 -5.62 -0.77
CA ASP A 101 -1.10 -4.64 -1.73
C ASP A 101 -2.23 -3.82 -2.33
N ALA A 102 -3.30 -4.48 -2.79
CA ALA A 102 -4.45 -3.83 -3.38
C ALA A 102 -5.14 -2.87 -2.39
N LEU A 103 -5.32 -3.28 -1.14
CA LEU A 103 -5.90 -2.43 -0.09
C LEU A 103 -5.00 -1.23 0.25
N VAL A 104 -3.70 -1.48 0.43
CA VAL A 104 -2.70 -0.48 0.81
C VAL A 104 -2.52 0.57 -0.28
N THR A 105 -2.39 0.14 -1.53
CA THR A 105 -2.25 1.07 -2.67
C THR A 105 -3.52 1.85 -2.94
N THR A 106 -4.70 1.23 -2.84
CA THR A 106 -5.98 1.95 -2.97
C THR A 106 -6.12 3.01 -1.89
N ALA A 107 -5.74 2.71 -0.64
CA ALA A 107 -5.75 3.68 0.45
C ALA A 107 -4.77 4.84 0.20
N LEU A 108 -3.56 4.56 -0.32
CA LEU A 108 -2.60 5.58 -0.70
C LEU A 108 -3.12 6.46 -1.84
N ASP A 109 -3.69 5.87 -2.89
CA ASP A 109 -4.28 6.58 -4.03
C ASP A 109 -5.40 7.51 -3.59
N VAL A 110 -6.32 7.05 -2.74
CA VAL A 110 -7.39 7.90 -2.21
C VAL A 110 -6.83 9.04 -1.37
N ALA A 111 -5.88 8.75 -0.47
CA ALA A 111 -5.27 9.78 0.36
C ALA A 111 -4.56 10.85 -0.48
N ARG A 112 -3.83 10.44 -1.51
CA ARG A 112 -3.04 11.34 -2.38
C ARG A 112 -3.90 12.11 -3.38
N GLU A 113 -4.78 11.44 -4.10
CA GLU A 113 -5.48 12.01 -5.25
C GLU A 113 -6.79 12.71 -4.87
N ARG A 114 -7.42 12.29 -3.77
CA ARG A 114 -8.77 12.75 -3.41
C ARG A 114 -8.79 13.56 -2.13
N LEU A 115 -8.11 13.09 -1.09
CA LEU A 115 -8.13 13.77 0.22
C LEU A 115 -7.13 14.95 0.27
N HIS A 116 -5.94 14.76 -0.31
CA HIS A 116 -4.85 15.74 -0.27
C HIS A 116 -4.28 16.03 -1.67
N PRO A 117 -5.10 16.50 -2.63
CA PRO A 117 -4.62 16.81 -3.97
C PRO A 117 -3.52 17.86 -3.93
N LEU A 118 -2.47 17.65 -4.72
CA LEU A 118 -1.31 18.54 -4.80
C LEU A 118 -1.08 18.98 -6.26
N PRO A 119 -1.67 20.11 -6.70
CA PRO A 119 -1.63 20.54 -8.10
C PRO A 119 -0.22 20.90 -8.60
N SER A 120 0.63 21.39 -7.70
CA SER A 120 1.99 21.87 -8.02
C SER A 120 3.03 21.18 -7.14
N PRO A 121 3.27 19.87 -7.32
CA PRO A 121 4.21 19.12 -6.50
C PRO A 121 5.66 19.50 -6.84
N THR A 122 6.51 19.55 -5.82
CA THR A 122 7.96 19.64 -6.00
C THR A 122 8.61 18.30 -5.69
N ALA A 123 9.93 18.20 -5.87
CA ALA A 123 10.67 17.00 -5.46
C ALA A 123 10.56 16.71 -3.95
N ALA A 124 10.28 17.72 -3.12
CA ALA A 124 10.15 17.56 -1.67
C ALA A 124 8.89 16.77 -1.25
N GLU A 125 7.83 16.81 -2.06
CA GLU A 125 6.57 16.09 -1.80
C GLU A 125 6.55 14.67 -2.39
N ARG A 126 7.70 14.11 -2.76
CA ARG A 126 7.77 12.69 -3.11
C ARG A 126 7.68 11.82 -1.86
N ILE A 127 6.87 10.76 -1.94
CA ILE A 127 6.77 9.73 -0.92
C ILE A 127 6.94 8.39 -1.61
N ALA A 128 7.80 7.53 -1.07
CA ALA A 128 7.82 6.12 -1.38
C ALA A 128 7.18 5.35 -0.22
N LEU A 129 6.32 4.40 -0.55
CA LEU A 129 5.75 3.46 0.40
C LEU A 129 6.40 2.09 0.19
N ILE A 130 6.94 1.52 1.25
CA ILE A 130 7.68 0.26 1.20
C ILE A 130 7.04 -0.71 2.18
N ALA A 131 6.64 -1.88 1.69
CA ALA A 131 6.28 -3.01 2.54
C ALA A 131 7.57 -3.59 3.16
N VAL A 132 7.57 -3.84 4.46
CA VAL A 132 8.73 -4.43 5.17
C VAL A 132 8.37 -5.75 5.85
N GLY A 133 9.35 -6.44 6.43
CA GLY A 133 9.10 -7.70 7.13
C GLY A 133 8.54 -8.81 6.23
N GLY A 134 7.62 -9.62 6.77
CA GLY A 134 6.96 -10.69 6.00
C GLY A 134 6.06 -10.17 4.89
N TYR A 135 5.50 -8.96 5.06
CA TYR A 135 4.74 -8.29 4.01
C TYR A 135 5.64 -7.98 2.81
N GLY A 136 6.78 -7.33 3.04
CA GLY A 136 7.75 -7.00 1.99
C GLY A 136 8.35 -8.20 1.26
N ARG A 137 8.40 -9.38 1.90
CA ARG A 137 8.87 -10.63 1.26
C ARG A 137 7.79 -11.39 0.49
N GLY A 138 6.54 -10.95 0.55
CA GLY A 138 5.41 -11.66 -0.07
C GLY A 138 4.97 -12.93 0.66
N GLU A 139 5.17 -12.96 1.98
CA GLU A 139 4.94 -14.11 2.85
C GLU A 139 3.79 -13.87 3.85
N MET A 140 2.74 -13.16 3.44
CA MET A 140 1.62 -12.82 4.33
C MET A 140 0.80 -14.05 4.72
N ALA A 141 0.62 -14.28 6.02
CA ALA A 141 -0.35 -15.21 6.56
C ALA A 141 -1.71 -14.51 6.76
N PRO A 142 -2.83 -15.25 6.93
CA PRO A 142 -4.18 -14.67 7.02
C PRO A 142 -4.35 -13.56 8.06
N PHE A 143 -3.58 -13.54 9.14
CA PHE A 143 -3.69 -12.56 10.21
C PHE A 143 -2.37 -11.82 10.46
N SER A 144 -1.46 -11.82 9.47
CA SER A 144 -0.21 -11.06 9.54
C SER A 144 -0.47 -9.57 9.71
N ASP A 145 0.42 -8.92 10.45
CA ASP A 145 0.48 -7.47 10.55
C ASP A 145 0.93 -6.86 9.20
N VAL A 146 0.52 -5.62 8.95
CA VAL A 146 0.88 -4.84 7.77
C VAL A 146 1.97 -3.85 8.18
N ASP A 147 3.22 -4.16 7.86
CA ASP A 147 4.36 -3.31 8.20
C ASP A 147 4.77 -2.41 7.04
N LEU A 148 4.74 -1.09 7.27
CA LEU A 148 4.96 -0.07 6.25
C LEU A 148 6.12 0.86 6.62
N LEU A 149 6.94 1.22 5.63
CA LEU A 149 7.93 2.28 5.73
C LEU A 149 7.61 3.37 4.70
N PHE A 150 7.33 4.57 5.18
CA PHE A 150 7.19 5.77 4.37
C PHE A 150 8.53 6.47 4.26
N VAL A 151 9.04 6.67 3.05
CA VAL A 151 10.32 7.30 2.78
C VAL A 151 10.13 8.62 2.04
N THR A 152 10.73 9.67 2.56
CA THR A 152 10.76 11.02 1.96
C THR A 152 12.19 11.44 1.61
N PRO A 153 12.42 12.32 0.63
CA PRO A 153 13.77 12.64 0.16
C PRO A 153 14.67 13.32 1.20
N TYR A 154 14.16 14.36 1.85
CA TYR A 154 14.96 15.22 2.74
C TYR A 154 14.31 15.52 4.09
N LYS A 155 13.00 15.79 4.09
CA LYS A 155 12.18 15.98 5.29
C LYS A 155 10.79 15.45 5.02
N ILE A 156 10.08 15.11 6.09
CA ILE A 156 8.65 14.84 6.02
C ILE A 156 7.96 16.21 5.90
N THR A 157 7.27 16.46 4.79
CA THR A 157 6.53 17.71 4.57
C THR A 157 5.16 17.63 5.23
N ALA A 158 4.52 18.77 5.52
CA ALA A 158 3.17 18.78 6.08
C ALA A 158 2.15 18.06 5.18
N TRP A 159 2.31 18.18 3.86
CA TRP A 159 1.51 17.42 2.90
C TRP A 159 1.74 15.91 3.05
N ALA A 160 3.00 15.47 3.17
CA ALA A 160 3.30 14.07 3.36
C ALA A 160 2.75 13.52 4.69
N GLU A 161 2.83 14.30 5.77
CA GLU A 161 2.20 13.95 7.05
C GLU A 161 0.69 13.73 6.88
N SER A 162 -0.01 14.64 6.19
CA SER A 162 -1.46 14.53 5.97
C SER A 162 -1.85 13.31 5.13
N VAL A 163 -1.09 13.01 4.08
CA VAL A 163 -1.30 11.81 3.24
C VAL A 163 -1.08 10.54 4.06
N ILE A 164 0.05 10.46 4.77
CA ILE A 164 0.41 9.30 5.60
C ILE A 164 -0.66 9.06 6.68
N GLU A 165 -1.03 10.11 7.41
CA GLU A 165 -2.04 10.04 8.46
C GLU A 165 -3.40 9.57 7.94
N SER A 166 -3.87 10.15 6.83
CA SER A 166 -5.17 9.78 6.25
C SER A 166 -5.19 8.35 5.74
N MET A 167 -4.09 7.90 5.13
CA MET A 167 -3.92 6.51 4.72
C MET A 167 -3.94 5.57 5.93
N LEU A 168 -3.16 5.87 6.98
CA LEU A 168 -3.09 5.05 8.19
C LEU A 168 -4.45 4.95 8.89
N TYR A 169 -5.21 6.05 8.98
CA TYR A 169 -6.56 6.02 9.53
C TYR A 169 -7.48 5.09 8.74
N MET A 170 -7.43 5.10 7.41
CA MET A 170 -8.21 4.15 6.61
C MET A 170 -7.83 2.69 6.89
N LEU A 171 -6.53 2.39 6.98
CA LEU A 171 -6.07 1.03 7.27
C LEU A 171 -6.44 0.56 8.70
N TRP A 172 -6.37 1.44 9.70
CA TRP A 172 -6.83 1.15 11.06
C TRP A 172 -8.33 0.98 11.13
N ASP A 173 -9.09 1.79 10.40
CA ASP A 173 -10.54 1.68 10.33
C ASP A 173 -10.93 0.35 9.68
N LEU A 174 -10.18 -0.15 8.70
CA LEU A 174 -10.29 -1.51 8.15
C LEU A 174 -9.97 -2.63 9.17
N LYS A 175 -9.53 -2.27 10.39
CA LYS A 175 -9.11 -3.19 11.47
C LYS A 175 -7.87 -3.99 11.14
N LEU A 176 -7.02 -3.48 10.25
CA LEU A 176 -5.69 -4.04 10.02
C LEU A 176 -4.77 -3.62 11.17
N LYS A 177 -3.91 -4.55 11.60
CA LYS A 177 -2.81 -4.24 12.52
C LYS A 177 -1.68 -3.66 11.69
N VAL A 178 -1.41 -2.37 11.86
CA VAL A 178 -0.43 -1.66 11.03
C VAL A 178 0.76 -1.23 11.88
N GLY A 179 1.92 -1.82 11.61
CA GLY A 179 3.21 -1.30 12.03
C GLY A 179 3.67 -0.27 11.00
N HIS A 180 4.19 0.89 11.43
CA HIS A 180 4.73 1.85 10.46
C HIS A 180 5.89 2.67 10.99
N ALA A 181 6.68 3.19 10.06
CA ALA A 181 7.67 4.23 10.30
C ALA A 181 7.69 5.23 9.14
N SER A 182 7.94 6.50 9.45
CA SER A 182 8.18 7.55 8.45
C SER A 182 9.60 8.06 8.61
N ARG A 183 10.38 8.06 7.53
CA ARG A 183 11.82 8.33 7.54
C ARG A 183 12.23 9.15 6.33
N THR A 184 13.34 9.87 6.47
CA THR A 184 14.05 10.45 5.33
C THR A 184 15.03 9.43 4.75
N ILE A 185 15.46 9.61 3.50
CA ILE A 185 16.54 8.77 2.92
C ILE A 185 17.78 8.78 3.83
N ARG A 186 18.13 9.95 4.39
CA ARG A 186 19.26 10.09 5.31
C ARG A 186 19.08 9.26 6.58
N ASP A 187 17.88 9.22 7.15
CA ASP A 187 17.60 8.39 8.32
C ASP A 187 17.74 6.90 8.00
N CYS A 188 17.24 6.46 6.85
CA CYS A 188 17.38 5.08 6.40
C CYS A 188 18.85 4.67 6.24
N VAL A 189 19.68 5.52 5.62
CA VAL A 189 21.13 5.24 5.45
C VAL A 189 21.82 5.17 6.81
N ARG A 190 21.53 6.10 7.72
CA ARG A 190 22.13 6.11 9.06
C ARG A 190 21.79 4.86 9.85
N LEU A 191 20.50 4.48 9.90
CA LEU A 191 20.04 3.30 10.63
C LEU A 191 20.56 1.99 10.00
N GLY A 192 20.76 1.94 8.68
CA GLY A 192 21.30 0.77 8.01
C GLY A 192 22.81 0.54 8.24
N THR A 193 23.50 1.50 8.88
CA THR A 193 24.92 1.39 9.23
C THR A 193 25.17 1.10 10.71
N GLU A 194 24.11 1.03 11.53
CA GLU A 194 24.14 0.61 12.93
C GLU A 194 24.12 -0.93 13.04
#